data_AF-A0A0D0LTP9-F1
#
_entry.id   AF-A0A0D0LTP9-F1
#
_cell.length_a   1.000
_cell.length_b   1.000
_cell.length_c   1.000
_cell.angle_alpha   90.00
_cell.angle_beta   90.00
_cell.angle_gamma   90.00
#
_symmetry.space_group_name_H-M   'P 1'
#
loop_
_entity.id
_entity.type
_entity.pdbx_description
1 polymer ?
#
loop_
_entity_poly.entity_id
_entity_poly.type
_entity_poly.pdbx_seq_one_letter_code
_entity_poly.pdbx_strand_id
1 'polypeptide(L)'
;MEHHQDKIVCIGWGSLIWDPRTLPCVGGWNRDGPMLPVEFARESAGRKITLVICENVPEVQSLWTLLAADNVATARQQLGLREFEAAKPKWIEANIGYWDRSGGIYQGEGAPAIAAWAQERGLAGVVWTGLSCGFKISPGVMPRAEEIVAHLNELDGAERIAAEEYVRRAPSQIDTEYRKLIASELDWT
;
A
#
# COMPACT_ATOMS: atom_id res chain seq x y z
N MET A 1 -31.93 3.58 -17.99
CA MET A 1 -30.55 4.09 -17.89
C MET A 1 -30.07 3.74 -16.51
N GLU A 2 -29.25 2.71 -16.40
CA GLU A 2 -28.66 2.31 -15.13
C GLU A 2 -27.70 3.42 -14.73
N HIS A 3 -28.02 4.17 -13.67
CA HIS A 3 -27.08 5.12 -13.07
C HIS A 3 -25.88 4.29 -12.60
N HIS A 4 -24.88 4.13 -13.46
CA HIS A 4 -23.60 3.58 -13.05
C HIS A 4 -23.03 4.59 -12.08
N GLN A 5 -23.21 4.32 -10.79
CA GLN A 5 -22.56 5.07 -9.73
C GLN A 5 -21.06 5.01 -10.02
N ASP A 6 -20.44 6.18 -10.17
CA ASP A 6 -19.02 6.30 -10.49
C ASP A 6 -18.21 5.67 -9.34
N LYS A 7 -17.68 4.47 -9.59
CA LYS A 7 -17.00 3.68 -8.57
C LYS A 7 -15.57 4.18 -8.39
N ILE A 8 -15.25 4.60 -7.18
CA ILE A 8 -13.89 4.94 -6.75
C ILE A 8 -13.42 3.86 -5.78
N VAL A 9 -12.20 3.38 -5.98
CA VAL A 9 -11.64 2.29 -5.18
C VAL A 9 -10.31 2.68 -4.55
N CYS A 10 -9.98 2.02 -3.46
CA CYS A 10 -8.64 2.00 -2.87
C CYS A 10 -7.97 0.66 -3.16
N ILE A 11 -6.72 0.69 -3.62
CA ILE A 11 -5.86 -0.50 -3.69
C ILE A 11 -5.03 -0.58 -2.41
N GLY A 12 -4.80 -1.81 -1.93
CA GLY A 12 -4.00 -2.08 -0.75
C GLY A 12 -3.34 -3.45 -0.79
N TRP A 13 -2.27 -3.58 -0.01
CA TRP A 13 -1.45 -4.79 0.12
C TRP A 13 -0.94 -5.02 1.55
N GLY A 14 -1.18 -4.09 2.47
CA GLY A 14 -0.69 -4.16 3.85
C GLY A 14 -1.75 -3.77 4.85
N SER A 15 -1.39 -2.88 5.77
CA SER A 15 -2.25 -2.52 6.91
C SER A 15 -3.60 -1.92 6.55
N LEU A 16 -3.80 -1.39 5.34
CA LEU A 16 -5.14 -0.96 4.89
C LEU A 16 -6.18 -2.09 4.99
N ILE A 17 -5.75 -3.35 4.85
CA ILE A 17 -6.64 -4.51 4.77
C ILE A 17 -7.07 -5.01 6.15
N TRP A 18 -6.14 -5.08 7.10
CA TRP A 18 -6.39 -5.60 8.45
C TRP A 18 -6.55 -4.50 9.52
N ASP A 19 -6.22 -3.25 9.18
CA ASP A 19 -6.39 -2.04 10.00
C ASP A 19 -6.75 -0.82 9.11
N PRO A 20 -8.00 -0.78 8.59
CA PRO A 20 -8.46 0.30 7.73
C PRO A 20 -8.60 1.65 8.48
N ARG A 21 -8.75 1.62 9.81
CA ARG A 21 -8.98 2.80 10.67
C ARG A 21 -10.10 3.69 10.11
N THR A 22 -9.76 4.93 9.72
CA THR A 22 -10.69 5.95 9.24
C THR A 22 -11.00 5.85 7.75
N LEU A 23 -10.41 4.88 7.02
CA LEU A 23 -10.66 4.70 5.59
C LEU A 23 -12.12 4.27 5.36
N PRO A 24 -12.92 5.02 4.58
CA PRO A 24 -14.35 4.76 4.45
C PRO A 24 -14.62 3.70 3.38
N CYS A 25 -14.22 2.46 3.69
CA CYS A 25 -14.45 1.30 2.84
C CYS A 25 -15.94 0.95 2.74
N VAL A 26 -16.40 0.66 1.53
CA VAL A 26 -17.74 0.13 1.27
C VAL A 26 -17.61 -1.36 0.98
N GLY A 27 -17.91 -2.18 2.00
CA GLY A 27 -17.80 -3.64 1.92
C GLY A 27 -16.40 -4.16 2.27
N GLY A 28 -16.06 -5.33 1.74
CA GLY A 28 -14.79 -6.00 1.99
C GLY A 28 -13.74 -5.78 0.91
N TRP A 29 -12.55 -6.34 1.15
CA TRP A 29 -11.44 -6.31 0.20
C TRP A 29 -11.55 -7.44 -0.82
N ASN A 30 -11.64 -7.06 -2.09
CA ASN A 30 -11.60 -7.96 -3.24
C ASN A 30 -10.15 -8.36 -3.54
N ARG A 31 -9.97 -9.60 -3.98
CA ARG A 31 -8.66 -10.27 -4.07
C ARG A 31 -8.00 -10.20 -5.45
N ASP A 32 -8.68 -9.60 -6.42
CA ASP A 32 -8.36 -9.58 -7.86
C ASP A 32 -7.96 -8.17 -8.33
N GLY A 33 -7.13 -7.48 -7.54
CA GLY A 33 -6.58 -6.16 -7.87
C GLY A 33 -5.64 -6.18 -9.09
N PRO A 34 -4.86 -5.12 -9.33
CA PRO A 34 -3.74 -5.21 -10.27
C PRO A 34 -2.58 -6.02 -9.68
N MET A 35 -1.79 -6.62 -10.56
CA MET A 35 -0.46 -7.12 -10.22
C MET A 35 0.46 -5.92 -10.00
N LEU A 36 1.13 -5.86 -8.86
CA LEU A 36 2.02 -4.75 -8.49
C LEU A 36 3.31 -5.27 -7.85
N PRO A 37 4.47 -4.64 -8.14
CA PRO A 37 5.73 -5.04 -7.54
C PRO A 37 5.82 -4.43 -6.14
N VAL A 38 5.36 -5.19 -5.13
CA VAL A 38 5.28 -4.75 -3.74
C VAL A 38 6.29 -5.52 -2.90
N GLU A 39 7.01 -4.85 -2.00
CA GLU A 39 7.96 -5.50 -1.10
C GLU A 39 8.05 -4.83 0.28
N PHE A 40 8.45 -5.60 1.31
CA PHE A 40 8.81 -5.14 2.65
C PHE A 40 10.09 -4.30 2.62
N ALA A 41 9.97 -3.05 2.18
CA ALA A 41 11.12 -2.24 1.83
C ALA A 41 11.12 -0.84 2.46
N ARG A 42 10.16 -0.52 3.34
CA ARG A 42 10.08 0.81 3.98
C ARG A 42 10.10 0.74 5.49
N GLU A 43 11.03 1.45 6.12
CA GLU A 43 11.00 1.67 7.57
C GLU A 43 9.94 2.72 7.95
N SER A 44 8.98 2.31 8.75
CA SER A 44 7.88 3.15 9.23
C SER A 44 8.08 3.61 10.68
N ALA A 45 7.09 4.30 11.24
CA ALA A 45 7.09 4.65 12.67
C ALA A 45 7.16 3.38 13.54
N GLY A 46 7.91 3.45 14.66
CA GLY A 46 8.18 2.28 15.51
C GLY A 46 9.06 1.23 14.85
N ARG A 47 9.93 1.65 13.92
CA ARG A 47 10.97 0.84 13.24
C ARG A 47 10.46 -0.39 12.48
N LYS A 48 9.15 -0.56 12.27
CA LYS A 48 8.59 -1.65 11.48
C LYS A 48 8.97 -1.50 10.01
N ILE A 49 9.24 -2.63 9.36
CA ILE A 49 9.37 -2.67 7.90
C ILE A 49 7.98 -2.93 7.30
N THR A 50 7.60 -2.10 6.33
CA THR A 50 6.26 -2.06 5.75
C THR A 50 6.31 -2.23 4.24
N LEU A 51 5.19 -2.67 3.69
CA LEU A 51 5.04 -2.96 2.26
C LEU A 51 4.82 -1.69 1.45
N VAL A 52 5.60 -1.53 0.38
CA VAL A 52 5.53 -0.41 -0.57
C VAL A 52 5.73 -0.93 -1.99
N ILE A 53 5.37 -0.12 -2.98
CA ILE A 53 5.71 -0.43 -4.38
C ILE A 53 7.22 -0.22 -4.54
N CYS A 54 7.89 -1.16 -5.20
CA CYS A 54 9.32 -1.12 -5.49
C CYS A 54 9.53 -1.52 -6.95
N GLU A 55 10.41 -0.83 -7.67
CA GLU A 55 10.79 -1.30 -9.00
C GLU A 55 11.67 -2.55 -8.91
N ASN A 56 11.65 -3.36 -9.98
CA ASN A 56 12.51 -4.54 -10.14
C ASN A 56 12.34 -5.66 -9.09
N VAL A 57 11.17 -5.74 -8.44
CA VAL A 57 10.79 -6.90 -7.62
C VAL A 57 9.64 -7.68 -8.30
N PRO A 58 9.45 -8.97 -7.99
CA PRO A 58 8.32 -9.74 -8.51
C PRO A 58 6.97 -9.10 -8.16
N GLU A 59 6.02 -9.17 -9.09
CA GLU A 59 4.68 -8.68 -8.86
C GLU A 59 3.85 -9.65 -8.02
N VAL A 60 3.03 -9.10 -7.13
CA VAL A 60 2.02 -9.84 -6.36
C VAL A 60 0.63 -9.27 -6.63
N GLN A 61 -0.38 -10.11 -6.45
CA GLN A 61 -1.77 -9.72 -6.65
C GLN A 61 -2.20 -8.81 -5.48
N SER A 62 -2.42 -7.52 -5.75
CA SER A 62 -2.94 -6.59 -4.75
C SER A 62 -4.44 -6.80 -4.48
N LEU A 63 -4.95 -6.19 -3.41
CA LEU A 63 -6.37 -6.18 -3.06
C LEU A 63 -6.98 -4.80 -3.31
N TRP A 64 -8.30 -4.73 -3.44
CA TRP A 64 -8.99 -3.46 -3.61
C TRP A 64 -10.35 -3.43 -2.90
N THR A 65 -10.80 -2.24 -2.52
CA THR A 65 -12.12 -2.02 -1.91
C THR A 65 -12.76 -0.77 -2.49
N LEU A 66 -14.09 -0.73 -2.55
CA LEU A 66 -14.83 0.51 -2.85
C LEU A 66 -14.62 1.53 -1.73
N LEU A 67 -14.59 2.81 -2.07
CA LEU A 67 -14.58 3.92 -1.13
C LEU A 67 -15.90 4.69 -1.20
N ALA A 68 -16.38 5.15 -0.04
CA ALA A 68 -17.42 6.17 0.03
C ALA A 68 -16.79 7.55 -0.24
N ALA A 69 -16.60 7.86 -1.53
CA ALA A 69 -16.04 9.11 -2.01
C ALA A 69 -16.72 9.54 -3.31
N ASP A 70 -17.01 10.83 -3.44
CA ASP A 70 -17.69 11.37 -4.62
C ASP A 70 -16.74 11.63 -5.80
N ASN A 71 -15.44 11.77 -5.52
CA ASN A 71 -14.41 12.07 -6.52
C ASN A 71 -13.02 11.64 -6.02
N VAL A 72 -12.05 11.58 -6.93
CA VAL A 72 -10.69 11.13 -6.64
C VAL A 72 -10.00 12.05 -5.63
N ALA A 73 -10.22 13.36 -5.68
CA ALA A 73 -9.61 14.29 -4.71
C ALA A 73 -10.05 13.99 -3.26
N THR A 74 -11.35 13.74 -3.04
CA THR A 74 -11.88 13.31 -1.75
C THR A 74 -11.30 11.96 -1.32
N ALA A 75 -11.22 10.97 -2.22
CA ALA A 75 -10.62 9.67 -1.93
C ALA A 75 -9.14 9.78 -1.54
N ARG A 76 -8.37 10.64 -2.22
CA ARG A 76 -6.96 10.90 -1.90
C ARG A 76 -6.81 11.52 -0.52
N GLN A 77 -7.71 12.46 -0.16
CA GLN A 77 -7.72 13.07 1.16
C GLN A 77 -8.03 12.06 2.25
N GLN A 78 -9.04 11.21 2.06
CA GLN A 78 -9.43 10.17 3.01
C GLN A 78 -8.29 9.16 3.25
N LEU A 79 -7.67 8.67 2.17
CA LEU A 79 -6.52 7.77 2.27
C LEU A 79 -5.31 8.47 2.91
N GLY A 80 -5.06 9.73 2.55
CA GLY A 80 -3.99 10.55 3.13
C GLY A 80 -4.12 10.70 4.65
N LEU A 81 -5.31 11.04 5.14
CA LEU A 81 -5.59 11.16 6.58
C LEU A 81 -5.49 9.82 7.30
N ARG A 82 -5.83 8.71 6.63
CA ARG A 82 -5.60 7.38 7.18
C ARG A 82 -4.10 7.11 7.32
N GLU A 83 -3.30 7.38 6.29
CA GLU A 83 -1.86 7.10 6.32
C GLU A 83 -1.12 8.00 7.33
N PHE A 84 -1.52 9.27 7.39
CA PHE A 84 -0.99 10.24 8.32
C PHE A 84 -2.09 11.22 8.76
N GLU A 85 -2.50 11.14 10.03
CA GLU A 85 -3.63 11.93 10.55
C GLU A 85 -3.45 13.45 10.36
N ALA A 86 -2.20 13.93 10.39
CA ALA A 86 -1.86 15.33 10.17
C ALA A 86 -1.51 15.66 8.69
N ALA A 87 -1.81 14.77 7.75
CA ALA A 87 -1.53 14.95 6.32
C ALA A 87 -2.07 16.28 5.80
N LYS A 88 -1.16 17.08 5.24
CA LYS A 88 -1.47 18.34 4.55
C LYS A 88 -1.55 18.10 3.05
N PRO A 89 -2.18 18.99 2.26
CA PRO A 89 -2.33 18.82 0.81
C PRO A 89 -1.02 18.43 0.09
N LYS A 90 0.09 19.13 0.38
CA LYS A 90 1.41 18.81 -0.19
C LYS A 90 1.90 17.39 0.14
N TRP A 91 1.59 16.88 1.33
CA TRP A 91 1.95 15.51 1.71
C TRP A 91 1.10 14.50 0.94
N ILE A 92 -0.20 14.76 0.79
CA ILE A 92 -1.13 13.92 0.03
C ILE A 92 -0.73 13.87 -1.45
N GLU A 93 -0.37 15.02 -2.02
CA GLU A 93 0.11 15.12 -3.41
C GLU A 93 1.34 14.25 -3.66
N ALA A 94 2.26 14.20 -2.71
CA ALA A 94 3.51 13.46 -2.84
C ALA A 94 3.38 11.95 -2.52
N ASN A 95 2.47 11.57 -1.61
CA ASN A 95 2.46 10.22 -1.04
C ASN A 95 1.20 9.40 -1.35
N ILE A 96 0.18 10.00 -1.95
CA ILE A 96 -1.04 9.30 -2.35
C ILE A 96 -1.16 9.31 -3.86
N GLY A 97 -0.95 8.13 -4.45
CA GLY A 97 -1.10 7.86 -5.86
C GLY A 97 -2.57 7.85 -6.27
N TYR A 98 -2.83 8.16 -7.53
CA TYR A 98 -4.18 8.19 -8.06
C TYR A 98 -4.24 7.94 -9.56
N TRP A 99 -5.42 7.51 -10.00
CA TRP A 99 -5.86 7.55 -11.39
C TRP A 99 -7.29 8.11 -11.43
N ASP A 100 -7.57 8.98 -12.39
CA ASP A 100 -8.87 9.61 -12.59
C ASP A 100 -9.32 9.44 -14.06
N ARG A 101 -10.47 8.79 -14.27
CA ARG A 101 -11.02 8.55 -15.60
C ARG A 101 -11.38 9.83 -16.33
N SER A 102 -11.86 10.84 -15.61
CA SER A 102 -12.40 12.07 -16.22
C SER A 102 -11.33 12.87 -16.97
N GLY A 103 -10.12 12.91 -16.43
CA GLY A 103 -8.96 13.54 -17.05
C GLY A 103 -8.03 12.58 -17.79
N GLY A 104 -8.19 11.26 -17.58
CA GLY A 104 -7.22 10.27 -18.05
C GLY A 104 -5.83 10.44 -17.42
N ILE A 105 -5.76 11.10 -16.26
CA ILE A 105 -4.52 11.47 -15.57
C ILE A 105 -4.24 10.50 -14.43
N TYR A 106 -2.96 10.27 -14.17
CA TYR A 106 -2.50 9.47 -13.05
C TYR A 106 -1.15 9.96 -12.52
N GLN A 107 -0.86 9.63 -11.27
CA GLN A 107 0.41 9.90 -10.62
C GLN A 107 0.70 8.85 -9.54
N GLY A 108 1.98 8.54 -9.34
CA GLY A 108 2.46 7.64 -8.30
C GLY A 108 3.12 6.39 -8.89
N GLU A 109 3.89 5.70 -8.07
CA GLU A 109 4.49 4.42 -8.44
C GLU A 109 3.39 3.38 -8.75
N GLY A 110 3.63 2.56 -9.78
CA GLY A 110 2.64 1.58 -10.27
C GLY A 110 1.48 2.16 -11.08
N ALA A 111 1.41 3.48 -11.28
CA ALA A 111 0.27 4.13 -11.90
C ALA A 111 -0.12 3.59 -13.30
N PRO A 112 0.81 3.26 -14.23
CA PRO A 112 0.43 2.71 -15.54
C PRO A 112 -0.34 1.37 -15.44
N ALA A 113 0.12 0.45 -14.58
CA ALA A 113 -0.55 -0.84 -14.38
C ALA A 113 -1.92 -0.68 -13.71
N ILE A 114 -2.00 0.21 -12.71
CA ILE A 114 -3.25 0.53 -12.01
C ILE A 114 -4.25 1.17 -12.97
N ALA A 115 -3.81 2.09 -13.82
CA ALA A 115 -4.64 2.77 -14.82
C ALA A 115 -5.24 1.77 -15.81
N ALA A 116 -4.42 0.87 -16.38
CA ALA A 116 -4.89 -0.17 -17.30
C ALA A 116 -5.94 -1.08 -16.64
N TRP A 117 -5.63 -1.60 -15.44
CA TRP A 117 -6.57 -2.42 -14.65
C TRP A 117 -7.89 -1.69 -14.34
N ALA A 118 -7.82 -0.39 -14.02
CA ALA A 118 -9.01 0.40 -13.71
C ALA A 118 -9.91 0.64 -14.93
N GLN A 119 -9.30 0.87 -16.09
CA GLN A 119 -9.99 1.06 -17.36
C GLN A 119 -10.76 -0.19 -17.79
N GLU A 120 -10.12 -1.36 -17.71
CA GLU A 120 -10.74 -2.65 -18.04
C GLU A 120 -11.97 -2.95 -17.18
N ARG A 121 -12.02 -2.40 -15.96
CA ARG A 121 -13.11 -2.58 -15.00
C ARG A 121 -14.14 -1.47 -15.00
N GLY A 122 -13.99 -0.46 -15.86
CA GLY A 122 -14.92 0.67 -15.95
C GLY A 122 -14.98 1.52 -14.67
N LEU A 123 -13.93 1.54 -13.85
CA LEU A 123 -13.86 2.35 -12.64
C LEU A 123 -13.80 3.85 -12.99
N ALA A 124 -14.30 4.70 -12.09
CA ALA A 124 -14.21 6.15 -12.24
C ALA A 124 -12.91 6.72 -11.68
N GLY A 125 -12.34 6.06 -10.66
CA GLY A 125 -11.10 6.50 -10.04
C GLY A 125 -10.48 5.45 -9.13
N VAL A 126 -9.18 5.59 -8.89
CA VAL A 126 -8.41 4.71 -8.02
C VAL A 126 -7.45 5.53 -7.17
N VAL A 127 -7.27 5.16 -5.90
CA VAL A 127 -6.24 5.72 -5.01
C VAL A 127 -5.45 4.62 -4.32
N TRP A 128 -4.18 4.87 -4.02
CA TRP A 128 -3.32 3.95 -3.29
C TRP A 128 -2.23 4.71 -2.54
N THR A 129 -1.65 4.04 -1.55
CA THR A 129 -0.51 4.57 -0.79
C THR A 129 0.74 4.48 -1.65
N GLY A 130 1.34 5.62 -1.97
CA GLY A 130 2.56 5.77 -2.79
C GLY A 130 3.75 6.26 -1.97
N LEU A 131 3.94 5.69 -0.78
CA LEU A 131 5.11 5.98 0.06
C LEU A 131 6.34 5.25 -0.51
N SER A 132 7.45 5.97 -0.66
CA SER A 132 8.70 5.38 -1.16
C SER A 132 9.34 4.37 -0.19
N CYS A 133 10.11 3.45 -0.75
CA CYS A 133 10.98 2.53 -0.01
C CYS A 133 12.11 3.25 0.76
N GLY A 134 12.88 2.48 1.51
CA GLY A 134 14.08 2.92 2.23
C GLY A 134 13.94 2.94 3.75
N PHE A 135 15.10 2.93 4.40
CA PHE A 135 15.23 3.22 5.82
C PHE A 135 15.08 4.73 6.06
N LYS A 136 14.79 5.13 7.30
CA LYS A 136 14.69 6.58 7.62
C LYS A 136 15.99 7.34 7.37
N ILE A 137 17.13 6.65 7.51
CA ILE A 137 18.46 7.21 7.24
C ILE A 137 18.77 7.33 5.73
N SER A 138 18.08 6.57 4.89
CA SER A 138 18.27 6.52 3.44
C SER A 138 16.93 6.40 2.69
N PRO A 139 16.04 7.41 2.77
CA PRO A 139 14.74 7.36 2.10
C PRO A 139 14.89 7.26 0.58
N GLY A 140 14.04 6.46 -0.06
CA GLY A 140 14.02 6.25 -1.51
C GLY A 140 15.07 5.26 -2.02
N VAL A 141 15.92 4.70 -1.15
CA VAL A 141 16.92 3.70 -1.52
C VAL A 141 16.39 2.32 -1.15
N MET A 142 16.18 1.45 -2.14
CA MET A 142 15.71 0.07 -1.94
C MET A 142 16.68 -0.70 -1.02
N PRO A 143 16.25 -1.14 0.17
CA PRO A 143 17.07 -1.98 1.03
C PRO A 143 17.27 -3.37 0.43
N ARG A 144 18.43 -3.97 0.69
CA ARG A 144 18.66 -5.39 0.42
C ARG A 144 17.95 -6.25 1.47
N ALA A 145 17.63 -7.48 1.10
CA ALA A 145 16.89 -8.40 1.97
C ALA A 145 17.64 -8.64 3.30
N GLU A 146 18.97 -8.75 3.24
CA GLU A 146 19.81 -8.98 4.42
C GLU A 146 19.81 -7.77 5.37
N GLU A 147 19.70 -6.56 4.83
CA GLU A 147 19.64 -5.32 5.62
C GLU A 147 18.30 -5.22 6.36
N ILE A 148 17.21 -5.64 5.71
CA ILE A 148 15.88 -5.73 6.33
C ILE A 148 15.88 -6.74 7.47
N VAL A 149 16.43 -7.94 7.25
CA VAL A 149 16.52 -8.98 8.28
C VAL A 149 17.39 -8.53 9.44
N ALA A 150 18.57 -7.96 9.16
CA ALA A 150 19.47 -7.44 10.20
C ALA A 150 18.78 -6.37 11.06
N HIS A 151 18.12 -5.39 10.43
CA HIS A 151 17.38 -4.34 11.14
C HIS A 151 16.27 -4.91 12.03
N LEU A 152 15.49 -5.86 11.53
CA LEU A 152 14.41 -6.50 12.29
C LEU A 152 14.95 -7.37 13.44
N ASN A 153 16.12 -8.00 13.26
CA ASN A 153 16.75 -8.81 14.29
C ASN A 153 17.27 -7.98 15.47
N GLU A 154 17.65 -6.72 15.22
CA GLU A 154 18.06 -5.76 16.27
C GLU A 154 16.89 -5.23 17.12
N LEU A 155 15.64 -5.44 16.69
CA LEU A 155 14.48 -5.00 17.45
C LEU A 155 14.26 -5.89 18.68
N ASP A 156 13.89 -5.26 19.79
CA ASP A 156 13.51 -5.91 21.03
C ASP A 156 12.16 -5.39 21.56
N GLY A 157 11.68 -6.03 22.63
CA GLY A 157 10.48 -5.61 23.36
C GLY A 157 9.28 -5.27 22.47
N ALA A 158 8.71 -4.08 22.67
CA ALA A 158 7.52 -3.63 21.96
C ALA A 158 7.76 -3.36 20.46
N GLU A 159 8.98 -2.96 20.06
CA GLU A 159 9.30 -2.71 18.66
C GLU A 159 9.30 -4.03 17.87
N ARG A 160 9.93 -5.08 18.43
CA ARG A 160 9.95 -6.42 17.82
C ARG A 160 8.55 -7.00 17.68
N ILE A 161 7.75 -6.95 18.74
CA ILE A 161 6.37 -7.46 18.75
C ILE A 161 5.54 -6.77 17.66
N ALA A 162 5.63 -5.44 17.56
CA ALA A 162 4.86 -4.69 16.58
C ALA A 162 5.34 -4.92 15.13
N ALA A 163 6.64 -5.17 14.92
CA ALA A 163 7.19 -5.49 13.62
C ALA A 163 6.78 -6.91 13.17
N GLU A 164 6.88 -7.89 14.05
CA GLU A 164 6.43 -9.26 13.80
C GLU A 164 4.92 -9.29 13.48
N GLU A 165 4.10 -8.62 14.30
CA GLU A 165 2.65 -8.55 14.06
C GLU A 165 2.37 -7.98 12.66
N TYR A 166 3.07 -6.91 12.26
CA TYR A 166 2.85 -6.31 10.95
C TYR A 166 3.16 -7.29 9.80
N VAL A 167 4.27 -8.02 9.88
CA VAL A 167 4.68 -9.02 8.88
C VAL A 167 3.67 -10.16 8.82
N ARG A 168 3.25 -10.70 9.98
CA ARG A 168 2.32 -11.83 10.07
C ARG A 168 0.92 -11.47 9.63
N ARG A 169 0.45 -10.24 9.90
CA ARG A 169 -0.88 -9.76 9.50
C ARG A 169 -0.97 -9.34 8.04
N ALA A 170 0.14 -9.21 7.32
CA ALA A 170 0.08 -8.96 5.88
C ALA A 170 -0.79 -10.04 5.17
N PRO A 171 -1.65 -9.66 4.22
CA PRO A 171 -2.57 -10.60 3.56
C PRO A 171 -1.80 -11.78 2.95
N SER A 172 -2.35 -12.99 3.01
CA SER A 172 -1.63 -14.20 2.58
C SER A 172 -1.23 -14.20 1.10
N GLN A 173 -1.96 -13.50 0.23
CA GLN A 173 -1.61 -13.38 -1.19
C GLN A 173 -0.46 -12.40 -1.46
N ILE A 174 -0.06 -11.62 -0.45
CA ILE A 174 1.10 -10.72 -0.51
C ILE A 174 2.30 -11.53 0.00
N ASP A 175 2.69 -12.51 -0.80
CA ASP A 175 3.70 -13.52 -0.51
C ASP A 175 5.02 -13.19 -1.21
N THR A 176 5.64 -12.09 -0.76
CA THR A 176 6.83 -11.49 -1.37
C THR A 176 8.12 -12.24 -0.98
N GLU A 177 9.21 -11.96 -1.69
CA GLU A 177 10.50 -12.62 -1.41
C GLU A 177 11.04 -12.24 -0.03
N TYR A 178 10.99 -10.95 0.34
CA TYR A 178 11.51 -10.54 1.65
C TYR A 178 10.60 -11.05 2.77
N ARG A 179 9.28 -11.18 2.56
CA ARG A 179 8.39 -11.79 3.56
C ARG A 179 8.83 -13.21 3.92
N LYS A 180 9.14 -14.02 2.90
CA LYS A 180 9.61 -15.41 3.09
C LYS A 180 10.93 -15.45 3.83
N LEU A 181 11.86 -14.56 3.47
CA LEU A 181 13.15 -14.48 4.14
C LEU A 181 13.00 -14.05 5.60
N ILE A 182 12.21 -13.01 5.88
CA ILE A 182 11.93 -12.55 7.26
C ILE A 182 11.33 -13.69 8.09
N ALA A 183 10.33 -14.40 7.56
CA ALA A 183 9.68 -15.50 8.26
C ALA A 183 10.67 -16.64 8.58
N SER A 184 11.53 -16.98 7.62
CA SER A 184 12.55 -18.03 7.76
C SER A 184 13.65 -17.66 8.75
N GLU A 185 14.23 -16.46 8.63
CA GLU A 185 15.41 -16.05 9.39
C GLU A 185 15.08 -15.64 10.83
N LEU A 186 13.86 -15.14 11.09
CA LEU A 186 13.46 -14.63 12.40
C LEU A 186 12.46 -15.52 13.15
N ASP A 187 12.07 -16.65 12.57
CA ASP A 187 11.03 -17.56 13.08
C ASP A 187 9.66 -16.85 13.26
N TRP A 188 9.29 -16.02 12.27
CA TRP A 188 8.07 -15.21 12.26
C TRP A 188 6.98 -15.83 11.37
N THR A 189 6.65 -17.10 11.62
CA THR A 189 5.68 -17.87 10.81
C THR A 189 4.22 -17.55 11.12
#